data_AF-A0A2V7UWH4-F1
#
_entry.id   AF-A0A2V7UWH4-F1
#
_cell.length_a   1.000
_cell.length_b   1.000
_cell.length_c   1.000
_cell.angle_alpha   90.00
_cell.angle_beta   90.00
_cell.angle_gamma   90.00
#
_symmetry.space_group_name_H-M   'P 1'
#
loop_
_entity.id
_entity.type
_entity.pdbx_description
1 polymer ?
#
loop_
_entity_poly.entity_id
_entity_poly.type
_entity_poly.pdbx_seq_one_letter_code
_entity_poly.pdbx_strand_id
1 'polypeptide(L)'
;MTDRLLVLLRADDAEPDRLARALGLAPAEALQRVRRGGWQLLRIAAPAVAEPEAARLTGEGLAAVLVPEAEARIASRPRLALGGDMAGGTLTLRTSEGMVGVERRDLLLVVQGPIAREYQTSPQVKRTRTATLEGGYRFHLHRRTGPPPVELDPWSFAFSRAGPGSSSLLQLAAWVQELSAGAEVDDNFRRLPAELGVAEPGGGGPLAAANALSVGSGARQRGPLLLDNLGQFRFYSAWRGAVERRRRDGHARS
;
A
#
# COMPACT_ATOMS: atom_id res chain seq x y z
N MET A 1 20.75 13.23 2.43
CA MET A 1 19.95 11.98 2.44
C MET A 1 20.80 10.93 1.77
N THR A 2 21.04 9.79 2.42
CA THR A 2 21.79 8.69 1.83
C THR A 2 20.95 8.10 0.69
N ASP A 3 21.50 8.10 -0.52
CA ASP A 3 20.84 7.48 -1.67
C ASP A 3 20.81 5.97 -1.44
N ARG A 4 19.63 5.41 -1.23
CA ARG A 4 19.42 3.97 -0.97
C ARG A 4 18.48 3.41 -2.01
N LEU A 5 18.64 2.14 -2.34
CA LEU A 5 17.83 1.40 -3.29
C LEU A 5 17.08 0.27 -2.59
N LEU A 6 15.86 0.01 -3.05
CA LEU A 6 15.07 -1.18 -2.76
C LEU A 6 15.47 -2.25 -3.77
N VAL A 7 15.83 -3.44 -3.27
CA VAL A 7 15.99 -4.65 -4.09
C VAL A 7 14.67 -5.41 -4.05
N LEU A 8 14.00 -5.46 -5.19
CA LEU A 8 12.68 -6.05 -5.35
C LEU A 8 12.77 -7.29 -6.24
N LEU A 9 12.07 -8.35 -5.87
CA LEU A 9 12.06 -9.62 -6.59
C LEU A 9 10.64 -10.07 -6.87
N ARG A 10 10.36 -10.52 -8.11
CA ARG A 10 9.11 -11.20 -8.43
C ARG A 10 9.21 -12.69 -8.14
N ALA A 11 8.28 -13.21 -7.34
CA ALA A 11 8.29 -14.60 -6.87
C ALA A 11 7.24 -15.51 -7.54
N ASP A 12 6.25 -14.96 -8.26
CA ASP A 12 5.11 -15.72 -8.83
C ASP A 12 5.53 -16.91 -9.71
N ASP A 13 6.56 -16.71 -10.52
CA ASP A 13 7.01 -17.66 -11.53
C ASP A 13 8.43 -18.19 -11.23
N ALA A 14 8.94 -17.93 -10.02
CA ALA A 14 10.27 -18.38 -9.63
C ALA A 14 10.25 -19.89 -9.30
N GLU A 15 11.18 -20.63 -9.88
CA GLU A 15 11.43 -22.02 -9.48
C GLU A 15 11.92 -22.03 -8.01
N PRO A 16 11.28 -22.78 -7.10
CA PRO A 16 11.63 -22.77 -5.67
C PRO A 16 13.09 -23.08 -5.38
N ASP A 17 13.70 -24.05 -6.08
CA ASP A 17 15.09 -24.44 -5.83
C ASP A 17 16.08 -23.38 -6.31
N ARG A 18 15.78 -22.73 -7.43
CA ARG A 18 16.53 -21.57 -7.92
C ARG A 18 16.43 -20.40 -6.94
N LEU A 19 15.23 -20.11 -6.45
CA LEU A 19 15.01 -19.08 -5.46
C LEU A 19 15.78 -19.38 -4.16
N ALA A 20 15.76 -20.64 -3.70
CA ALA A 20 16.49 -21.09 -2.53
C ALA A 20 18.00 -20.87 -2.68
N ARG A 21 18.59 -21.34 -3.79
CA ARG A 21 20.02 -21.14 -4.08
C ARG A 21 20.38 -19.66 -4.18
N ALA A 22 19.61 -18.90 -4.95
CA ALA A 22 19.90 -17.49 -5.20
C ALA A 22 19.79 -16.64 -3.93
N LEU A 23 18.92 -16.97 -2.99
CA LEU A 23 18.74 -16.20 -1.75
C LEU A 23 19.38 -16.86 -0.52
N GLY A 24 20.01 -18.02 -0.66
CA GLY A 24 20.58 -18.78 0.46
C GLY A 24 19.51 -19.24 1.47
N LEU A 25 18.31 -19.57 1.00
CA LEU A 25 17.17 -19.94 1.85
C LEU A 25 17.04 -21.45 1.99
N ALA A 26 16.40 -21.87 3.09
CA ALA A 26 15.92 -23.24 3.20
C ALA A 26 14.83 -23.52 2.13
N PRO A 27 14.74 -24.74 1.58
CA PRO A 27 13.74 -25.08 0.56
C PRO A 27 12.30 -24.75 0.96
N ALA A 28 11.96 -24.97 2.23
CA ALA A 28 10.63 -24.65 2.77
C ALA A 28 10.33 -23.14 2.74
N GLU A 29 11.31 -22.28 3.03
CA GLU A 29 11.13 -20.82 2.98
C GLU A 29 11.00 -20.34 1.53
N ALA A 30 11.82 -20.88 0.61
CA ALA A 30 11.70 -20.56 -0.81
C ALA A 30 10.32 -20.95 -1.36
N LEU A 31 9.82 -22.15 -1.02
CA LEU A 31 8.48 -22.59 -1.38
C LEU A 31 7.39 -21.66 -0.80
N GLN A 32 7.53 -21.21 0.44
CA GLN A 32 6.61 -20.23 1.03
C GLN A 32 6.63 -18.90 0.29
N ARG A 33 7.81 -18.42 -0.14
CA ARG A 33 7.93 -17.18 -0.92
C ARG A 33 7.30 -17.30 -2.30
N VAL A 34 7.45 -18.43 -2.99
CA VAL A 34 6.79 -18.70 -4.28
C VAL A 34 5.27 -18.78 -4.08
N ARG A 35 4.80 -19.51 -3.06
CA ARG A 35 3.36 -19.59 -2.73
C ARG A 35 2.76 -18.23 -2.38
N ARG A 36 3.52 -17.37 -1.70
CA ARG A 36 3.13 -15.98 -1.43
C ARG A 36 3.08 -15.15 -2.70
N GLY A 37 3.89 -15.47 -3.70
CA GLY A 37 3.92 -14.78 -4.98
C GLY A 37 4.21 -13.28 -4.85
N GLY A 38 3.81 -12.57 -5.90
CA GLY A 38 3.93 -11.14 -6.11
C GLY A 38 5.37 -10.66 -6.19
N TRP A 39 5.48 -9.33 -6.22
CA TRP A 39 6.71 -8.65 -5.93
C TRP A 39 6.97 -8.63 -4.42
N GLN A 40 8.23 -8.80 -4.04
CA GLN A 40 8.67 -8.88 -2.66
C GLN A 40 9.86 -7.95 -2.46
N LEU A 41 9.83 -7.16 -1.39
CA LEU A 41 10.98 -6.38 -0.93
C LEU A 41 11.97 -7.31 -0.22
N LEU A 42 13.17 -7.43 -0.78
CA LEU A 42 14.23 -8.23 -0.19
C LEU A 42 15.05 -7.41 0.80
N ARG A 43 15.48 -6.21 0.38
CA ARG A 43 16.22 -5.29 1.25
C ARG A 43 16.15 -3.85 0.78
N ILE A 44 16.55 -2.94 1.67
CA ILE A 44 16.90 -1.56 1.38
C ILE A 44 18.39 -1.39 1.70
N ALA A 45 19.21 -0.98 0.74
CA ALA A 45 20.65 -0.87 0.90
C ALA A 45 21.25 0.29 0.08
N ALA A 46 22.51 0.63 0.33
CA ALA A 46 23.25 1.57 -0.53
C ALA A 46 23.47 0.96 -1.93
N PRO A 47 23.63 1.78 -2.99
CA PRO A 47 23.85 1.33 -4.37
C PRO A 47 24.95 0.28 -4.50
N ALA A 48 26.08 0.48 -3.83
CA ALA A 48 27.23 -0.44 -3.83
C ALA A 48 26.91 -1.87 -3.37
N VAL A 49 25.81 -2.08 -2.64
CA VAL A 49 25.32 -3.39 -2.22
C VAL A 49 24.12 -3.83 -3.06
N ALA A 50 23.20 -2.92 -3.34
CA ALA A 50 21.96 -3.24 -4.03
C ALA A 50 22.15 -3.58 -5.52
N GLU A 51 23.04 -2.88 -6.23
CA GLU A 51 23.28 -3.10 -7.66
C GLU A 51 23.90 -4.46 -7.95
N PRO A 52 25.00 -4.89 -7.28
CA PRO A 52 25.54 -6.23 -7.48
C PRO A 52 24.55 -7.33 -7.11
N GLU A 53 23.73 -7.11 -6.06
CA GLU A 53 22.71 -8.08 -5.64
C GLU A 53 21.62 -8.26 -6.70
N ALA A 54 21.06 -7.18 -7.23
CA ALA A 54 20.06 -7.26 -8.29
C ALA A 54 20.64 -7.83 -9.59
N ALA A 55 21.88 -7.48 -9.95
CA ALA A 55 22.57 -8.04 -11.11
C ALA A 55 22.78 -9.55 -10.95
N ARG A 56 23.21 -10.01 -9.76
CA ARG A 56 23.36 -11.43 -9.46
C ARG A 56 22.03 -12.18 -9.55
N LEU A 57 20.95 -11.65 -8.95
CA LEU A 57 19.62 -12.26 -9.05
C LEU A 57 19.15 -12.37 -10.50
N THR A 58 19.38 -11.33 -11.30
CA THR A 58 19.06 -11.33 -12.74
C THR A 58 19.90 -12.34 -13.51
N GLY A 59 21.19 -12.47 -13.20
CA GLY A 59 22.09 -13.47 -13.77
C GLY A 59 21.68 -14.92 -13.46
N GLU A 60 21.03 -15.14 -12.30
CA GLU A 60 20.39 -16.43 -11.93
C GLU A 60 19.04 -16.64 -12.64
N GLY A 61 18.62 -15.73 -13.53
CA GLY A 61 17.35 -15.80 -14.24
C GLY A 61 16.14 -15.46 -13.38
N LEU A 62 16.32 -14.71 -12.28
CA LEU A 62 15.23 -14.19 -11.46
C LEU A 62 14.89 -12.75 -11.86
N ALA A 63 13.61 -12.40 -11.83
CA ALA A 63 13.15 -11.04 -12.13
C ALA A 63 13.38 -10.10 -10.94
N ALA A 64 14.53 -9.42 -10.92
CA ALA A 64 14.88 -8.42 -9.93
C ALA A 64 14.82 -6.98 -10.49
N VAL A 65 14.35 -6.04 -9.68
CA VAL A 65 14.25 -4.61 -10.04
C VAL A 65 14.77 -3.75 -8.90
N LEU A 66 15.44 -2.65 -9.24
CA LEU A 66 15.88 -1.62 -8.31
C LEU A 66 14.94 -0.41 -8.37
N VAL A 67 14.55 0.08 -7.20
CA VAL A 67 13.78 1.32 -7.04
C VAL A 67 14.50 2.23 -6.03
N PRO A 68 14.77 3.50 -6.34
CA PRO A 68 15.27 4.46 -5.37
C PRO A 68 14.31 4.59 -4.18
N GLU A 69 14.84 4.51 -2.96
CA GLU A 69 14.03 4.64 -1.76
C GLU A 69 13.34 6.00 -1.70
N ALA A 70 14.05 7.06 -2.09
CA ALA A 70 13.47 8.41 -2.13
C ALA A 70 12.19 8.46 -2.98
N GLU A 71 12.17 7.78 -4.14
CA GLU A 71 10.99 7.70 -4.99
C GLU A 71 9.82 7.00 -4.27
N ALA A 72 10.09 5.84 -3.63
CA ALA A 72 9.07 5.11 -2.88
C ALA A 72 8.55 5.92 -1.67
N ARG A 73 9.42 6.66 -0.98
CA ARG A 73 9.06 7.49 0.18
C ARG A 73 8.26 8.73 -0.22
N ILE A 74 8.56 9.34 -1.37
CA ILE A 74 7.78 10.45 -1.90
C ILE A 74 6.39 9.94 -2.32
N ALA A 75 6.34 8.84 -3.06
CA ALA A 75 5.08 8.26 -3.55
C ALA A 75 4.24 7.59 -2.45
N SER A 76 4.80 7.32 -1.26
CA SER A 76 4.04 6.81 -0.10
C SER A 76 3.19 7.87 0.59
N ARG A 77 3.15 9.09 0.06
CA ARG A 77 2.21 10.15 0.44
C ARG A 77 1.12 10.24 -0.62
N PRO A 78 0.04 9.43 -0.52
CA PRO A 78 -1.01 9.42 -1.52
C PRO A 78 -1.82 10.71 -1.50
N ARG A 79 -2.47 11.00 -2.63
CA ARG A 79 -3.57 11.98 -2.68
C ARG A 79 -4.80 11.34 -2.05
N LEU A 80 -5.27 11.88 -0.93
CA LEU A 80 -6.42 11.31 -0.22
C LEU A 80 -7.73 11.68 -0.94
N ALA A 81 -8.53 10.68 -1.30
CA ALA A 81 -9.88 10.90 -1.80
C ALA A 81 -10.85 11.12 -0.62
N LEU A 82 -11.46 12.30 -0.59
CA LEU A 82 -12.44 12.71 0.42
C LEU A 82 -13.87 12.30 0.04
N GLY A 83 -14.07 11.85 -1.20
CA GLY A 83 -15.37 11.46 -1.73
C GLY A 83 -15.39 11.50 -3.26
N GLY A 84 -16.52 11.12 -3.84
CA GLY A 84 -16.67 11.06 -5.29
C GLY A 84 -17.88 10.28 -5.76
N ASP A 85 -17.94 10.12 -7.07
CA ASP A 85 -19.00 9.39 -7.77
C ASP A 85 -18.46 8.67 -9.01
N MET A 86 -19.14 7.60 -9.40
CA MET A 86 -18.89 6.85 -10.63
C MET A 86 -20.00 7.14 -11.63
N ALA A 87 -19.65 7.68 -12.79
CA ALA A 87 -20.61 7.91 -13.87
C ALA A 87 -19.94 7.68 -15.23
N GLY A 88 -20.63 6.95 -16.12
CA GLY A 88 -20.16 6.72 -17.50
C GLY A 88 -18.77 6.09 -17.58
N GLY A 89 -18.43 5.18 -16.65
CA GLY A 89 -17.11 4.52 -16.59
C GLY A 89 -15.95 5.42 -16.10
N THR A 90 -16.27 6.61 -15.57
CA THR A 90 -15.30 7.54 -14.99
C THR A 90 -15.57 7.71 -13.51
N LEU A 91 -14.54 7.46 -12.69
CA LEU A 91 -14.57 7.77 -11.26
C LEU A 91 -14.06 9.18 -11.04
N THR A 92 -14.95 10.06 -10.60
CA THR A 92 -14.62 11.46 -10.27
C THR A 92 -14.43 11.59 -8.77
N LEU A 93 -13.21 11.91 -8.37
CA LEU A 93 -12.78 11.98 -6.97
C LEU A 93 -12.50 13.42 -6.56
N ARG A 94 -13.06 13.82 -5.42
CA ARG A 94 -12.61 15.02 -4.70
C ARG A 94 -11.46 14.63 -3.79
N THR A 95 -10.29 15.23 -4.00
CA THR A 95 -9.10 14.98 -3.18
C THR A 95 -8.72 16.21 -2.37
N SER A 96 -7.77 16.04 -1.45
CA SER A 96 -7.15 17.16 -0.71
C SER A 96 -6.49 18.22 -1.60
N GLU A 97 -6.15 17.87 -2.85
CA GLU A 97 -5.44 18.73 -3.81
C GLU A 97 -6.32 19.18 -4.98
N GLY A 98 -7.61 18.83 -4.97
CA GLY A 98 -8.58 19.15 -6.03
C GLY A 98 -9.26 17.93 -6.63
N MET A 99 -9.91 18.12 -7.78
CA MET A 99 -10.67 17.06 -8.45
C MET A 99 -9.75 16.17 -9.30
N VAL A 100 -9.98 14.86 -9.28
CA VAL A 100 -9.27 13.87 -10.08
C VAL A 100 -10.28 12.95 -10.76
N GLY A 101 -10.27 12.92 -12.09
CA GLY A 101 -10.95 11.90 -12.89
C GLY A 101 -10.04 10.69 -13.09
N VAL A 102 -10.60 9.49 -12.93
CA VAL A 102 -9.93 8.23 -13.19
C VAL A 102 -10.80 7.38 -14.09
N GLU A 103 -10.31 7.11 -15.30
CA GLU A 103 -10.89 6.14 -16.22
C GLU A 103 -10.06 4.84 -16.24
N ARG A 104 -10.64 3.77 -16.78
CA ARG A 104 -9.95 2.49 -17.01
C ARG A 104 -8.64 2.66 -17.80
N ARG A 105 -8.65 3.49 -18.85
CA ARG A 105 -7.46 3.79 -19.67
C ARG A 105 -6.40 4.63 -18.94
N ASP A 106 -6.70 5.14 -17.76
CA ASP A 106 -5.73 5.87 -16.95
C ASP A 106 -5.04 4.97 -15.93
N LEU A 107 -5.62 3.81 -15.58
CA LEU A 107 -5.08 2.96 -14.52
C LEU A 107 -3.87 2.14 -14.97
N LEU A 108 -2.79 2.24 -14.20
CA LEU A 108 -1.59 1.43 -14.32
C LEU A 108 -1.68 0.20 -13.40
N LEU A 109 -2.00 0.44 -12.14
CA LEU A 109 -1.98 -0.55 -11.07
C LEU A 109 -3.01 -0.17 -10.02
N VAL A 110 -3.72 -1.16 -9.49
CA VAL A 110 -4.49 -1.03 -8.25
C VAL A 110 -3.77 -1.83 -7.19
N VAL A 111 -3.48 -1.21 -6.05
CA VAL A 111 -2.99 -1.93 -4.86
C VAL A 111 -4.06 -1.87 -3.79
N GLN A 112 -4.36 -3.01 -3.18
CA GLN A 112 -5.39 -3.09 -2.16
C GLN A 112 -4.95 -3.97 -0.99
N GLY A 113 -5.51 -3.72 0.19
CA GLY A 113 -5.19 -4.53 1.34
C GLY A 113 -5.82 -4.10 2.67
N PRO A 114 -5.83 -5.01 3.64
CA PRO A 114 -6.38 -4.77 4.97
C PRO A 114 -5.47 -3.89 5.82
N ILE A 115 -6.08 -3.04 6.64
CA ILE A 115 -5.40 -2.21 7.64
C ILE A 115 -5.72 -2.75 9.03
N ALA A 116 -4.73 -3.36 9.67
CA ALA A 116 -4.83 -3.78 11.06
C ALA A 116 -4.75 -2.56 11.98
N ARG A 117 -5.55 -2.56 13.06
CA ARG A 117 -5.60 -1.48 14.05
C ARG A 117 -5.64 -2.04 15.46
N GLU A 118 -4.83 -1.48 16.34
CA GLU A 118 -4.77 -1.86 17.75
C GLU A 118 -4.75 -0.62 18.65
N TYR A 119 -5.55 -0.65 19.72
CA TYR A 119 -5.44 0.33 20.81
C TYR A 119 -4.42 -0.14 21.84
N GLN A 120 -3.45 0.72 22.15
CA GLN A 120 -2.56 0.53 23.28
C GLN A 120 -2.98 1.45 24.45
N THR A 121 -3.49 0.82 25.51
CA THR A 121 -4.03 1.50 26.71
C THR A 121 -2.97 1.87 27.74
N SER A 122 -1.72 1.38 27.60
CA SER A 122 -0.62 1.74 28.50
C SER A 122 0.72 1.96 27.77
N PRO A 123 1.46 3.02 28.14
CA PRO A 123 2.80 3.33 27.62
C PRO A 123 3.92 2.38 28.11
N GLN A 124 3.64 1.48 29.06
CA GLN A 124 4.62 0.53 29.59
C GLN A 124 4.57 -0.79 28.81
N VAL A 125 5.74 -1.23 28.33
CA VAL A 125 5.99 -2.43 27.51
C VAL A 125 5.81 -3.72 28.31
N LYS A 126 4.63 -3.93 28.90
CA LYS A 126 4.24 -5.21 29.50
C LYS A 126 2.94 -5.68 28.87
N ARG A 127 3.06 -6.27 27.68
CA ARG A 127 2.21 -7.35 27.16
C ARG A 127 0.76 -7.27 27.67
N THR A 128 0.09 -6.14 27.44
CA THR A 128 -1.27 -5.91 27.94
C THR A 128 -2.24 -6.07 26.78
N ARG A 129 -3.35 -6.80 27.02
CA ARG A 129 -4.46 -7.06 26.10
C ARG A 129 -4.67 -5.91 25.10
N THR A 130 -4.22 -6.09 23.86
CA THR A 130 -4.63 -5.25 22.74
C THR A 130 -6.04 -5.68 22.35
N ALA A 131 -6.97 -4.73 22.34
CA ALA A 131 -8.27 -4.96 21.74
C ALA A 131 -8.10 -4.74 20.24
N THR A 132 -8.20 -5.81 19.45
CA THR A 132 -8.23 -5.74 18.00
C THR A 132 -9.49 -4.98 17.58
N LEU A 133 -9.32 -3.87 16.86
CA LEU A 133 -10.45 -3.15 16.27
C LEU A 133 -10.90 -3.83 14.97
N GLU A 134 -12.10 -3.48 14.51
CA GLU A 134 -12.50 -3.78 13.14
C GLU A 134 -11.47 -3.18 12.17
N GLY A 135 -10.80 -4.06 11.42
CA GLY A 135 -9.75 -3.69 10.48
C GLY A 135 -10.30 -2.77 9.39
N GLY A 136 -9.47 -1.84 8.92
CA GLY A 136 -9.77 -1.05 7.74
C GLY A 136 -9.44 -1.80 6.45
N TYR A 137 -9.75 -1.19 5.32
CA TYR A 137 -9.26 -1.60 4.00
C TYR A 137 -8.83 -0.34 3.24
N ARG A 138 -7.87 -0.48 2.34
CA ARG A 138 -7.40 0.64 1.49
C ARG A 138 -7.28 0.20 0.06
N PHE A 139 -7.57 1.12 -0.84
CA PHE A 139 -7.29 0.99 -2.26
C PHE A 139 -6.40 2.15 -2.70
N HIS A 140 -5.34 1.86 -3.44
CA HIS A 140 -4.50 2.84 -4.10
C HIS A 140 -4.65 2.71 -5.62
N LEU A 141 -5.12 3.77 -6.25
CA LEU A 141 -5.22 3.89 -7.69
C LEU A 141 -3.94 4.54 -8.23
N HIS A 142 -3.07 3.74 -8.84
CA HIS A 142 -1.90 4.26 -9.56
C HIS A 142 -2.31 4.57 -11.00
N ARG A 143 -2.21 5.85 -11.36
CA ARG A 143 -2.45 6.31 -12.72
C ARG A 143 -1.19 6.14 -13.58
N ARG A 144 -1.40 6.00 -14.88
CA ARG A 144 -0.37 5.99 -15.92
C ARG A 144 0.39 7.32 -15.95
N THR A 145 -0.28 8.42 -15.61
CA THR A 145 0.30 9.77 -15.52
C THR A 145 0.86 10.06 -14.12
N GLY A 146 2.04 9.50 -13.84
CA GLY A 146 2.90 9.86 -12.70
C GLY A 146 2.35 9.57 -11.27
N PRO A 147 3.22 9.59 -10.25
CA PRO A 147 2.83 9.55 -8.84
C PRO A 147 2.25 10.89 -8.34
N PRO A 148 1.72 10.95 -7.11
CA PRO A 148 1.41 9.83 -6.20
C PRO A 148 0.10 9.12 -6.56
N PRO A 149 -0.16 7.91 -6.00
CA PRO A 149 -1.47 7.26 -6.14
C PRO A 149 -2.58 8.04 -5.44
N VAL A 150 -3.82 7.76 -5.83
CA VAL A 150 -5.01 8.23 -5.11
C VAL A 150 -5.44 7.17 -4.10
N GLU A 151 -5.54 7.51 -2.82
CA GLU A 151 -5.97 6.62 -1.74
C GLU A 151 -7.48 6.72 -1.53
N LEU A 152 -8.17 5.58 -1.59
CA LEU A 152 -9.56 5.41 -1.22
C LEU A 152 -9.65 4.71 0.13
N ASP A 153 -10.36 5.34 1.07
CA ASP A 153 -10.66 4.79 2.39
C ASP A 153 -12.18 4.63 2.55
N PRO A 154 -12.70 3.39 2.56
CA PRO A 154 -14.13 3.14 2.77
C PRO A 154 -14.72 3.79 4.02
N TRP A 155 -13.91 4.02 5.05
CA TRP A 155 -14.38 4.57 6.32
C TRP A 155 -14.59 6.09 6.27
N SER A 156 -13.82 6.81 5.44
CA SER A 156 -13.86 8.28 5.36
C SER A 156 -14.40 8.81 4.03
N PHE A 157 -14.69 7.94 3.08
CA PHE A 157 -15.16 8.31 1.75
C PHE A 157 -16.60 8.85 1.76
N ALA A 158 -16.80 10.07 1.27
CA ALA A 158 -18.14 10.64 1.08
C ALA A 158 -18.70 10.30 -0.31
N PHE A 159 -19.71 9.45 -0.36
CA PHE A 159 -20.42 9.11 -1.60
C PHE A 159 -21.43 10.20 -1.96
N SER A 160 -21.46 10.63 -3.22
CA SER A 160 -22.45 11.60 -3.71
C SER A 160 -23.88 11.05 -3.70
N ARG A 161 -24.03 9.74 -3.85
CA ARG A 161 -25.30 9.00 -3.67
C ARG A 161 -25.01 7.67 -2.98
N ALA A 162 -25.21 7.60 -1.67
CA ALA A 162 -25.24 6.34 -0.94
C ALA A 162 -26.68 5.82 -0.90
N GLY A 163 -26.88 4.55 -1.23
CA GLY A 163 -28.15 3.88 -0.93
C GLY A 163 -28.27 3.68 0.60
N PRO A 164 -29.46 3.73 1.20
CA PRO A 164 -29.61 3.40 2.62
C PRO A 164 -29.06 1.99 2.89
N GLY A 165 -28.14 1.85 3.85
CA GLY A 165 -27.57 0.55 4.25
C GLY A 165 -26.50 -0.04 3.33
N SER A 166 -26.00 0.70 2.32
CA SER A 166 -24.91 0.20 1.47
C SER A 166 -23.57 0.19 2.20
N SER A 167 -22.84 -0.92 2.13
CA SER A 167 -21.46 -1.02 2.63
C SER A 167 -20.52 -0.18 1.76
N SER A 168 -19.88 0.84 2.35
CA SER A 168 -18.87 1.68 1.68
C SER A 168 -17.74 0.86 1.06
N LEU A 169 -17.33 -0.23 1.74
CA LEU A 169 -16.29 -1.13 1.24
C LEU A 169 -16.75 -1.84 -0.03
N LEU A 170 -17.96 -2.42 -0.01
CA LEU A 170 -18.50 -3.12 -1.18
C LEU A 170 -18.71 -2.17 -2.36
N GLN A 171 -19.17 -0.95 -2.09
CA GLN A 171 -19.37 0.07 -3.13
C GLN A 171 -18.04 0.49 -3.77
N LEU A 172 -17.01 0.81 -2.97
CA LEU A 172 -15.68 1.12 -3.52
C LEU A 172 -15.05 -0.07 -4.22
N ALA A 173 -15.19 -1.29 -3.68
CA ALA A 173 -14.67 -2.49 -4.33
C ALA A 173 -15.30 -2.70 -5.71
N ALA A 174 -16.61 -2.47 -5.86
CA ALA A 174 -17.30 -2.57 -7.14
C ALA A 174 -16.78 -1.52 -8.15
N TRP A 175 -16.62 -0.26 -7.72
CA TRP A 175 -16.04 0.80 -8.56
C TRP A 175 -14.61 0.48 -8.99
N VAL A 176 -13.78 0.01 -8.06
CA VAL A 176 -12.39 -0.39 -8.34
C VAL A 176 -12.34 -1.58 -9.31
N GLN A 177 -13.21 -2.57 -9.12
CA GLN A 177 -13.33 -3.71 -10.03
C GLN A 177 -13.72 -3.26 -11.45
N GLU A 178 -14.67 -2.34 -11.59
CA GLU A 178 -15.06 -1.78 -12.88
C GLU A 178 -13.87 -1.09 -13.59
N LEU A 179 -13.13 -0.25 -12.86
CA LEU A 179 -12.00 0.49 -13.44
C LEU A 179 -10.80 -0.41 -13.77
N SER A 180 -10.55 -1.44 -12.96
CA SER A 180 -9.34 -2.26 -13.03
C SER A 180 -9.31 -3.26 -14.18
N ALA A 181 -10.38 -3.42 -14.96
CA ALA A 181 -10.35 -4.32 -16.11
C ALA A 181 -9.29 -3.83 -17.13
N GLY A 182 -8.18 -4.57 -17.25
CA GLY A 182 -7.03 -4.20 -18.08
C GLY A 182 -5.90 -3.45 -17.35
N ALA A 183 -5.96 -3.33 -16.02
CA ALA A 183 -4.86 -2.90 -15.17
C ALA A 183 -4.41 -4.06 -14.24
N GLU A 184 -3.16 -4.01 -13.77
CA GLU A 184 -2.69 -4.99 -12.77
C GLU A 184 -3.39 -4.71 -11.43
N VAL A 185 -3.86 -5.76 -10.75
CA VAL A 185 -4.44 -5.67 -9.41
C VAL A 185 -3.57 -6.45 -8.44
N ASP A 186 -3.07 -5.76 -7.42
CA ASP A 186 -2.21 -6.33 -6.39
C ASP A 186 -2.92 -6.36 -5.03
N ASP A 187 -3.28 -7.57 -4.59
CA ASP A 187 -3.84 -7.87 -3.27
C ASP A 187 -2.84 -8.67 -2.40
N ASN A 188 -1.55 -8.69 -2.75
CA ASN A 188 -0.54 -9.46 -2.00
C ASN A 188 -0.21 -8.84 -0.65
N PHE A 189 -0.55 -7.57 -0.40
CA PHE A 189 -0.34 -6.91 0.89
C PHE A 189 -0.98 -7.70 2.05
N ARG A 190 -2.14 -8.33 1.82
CA ARG A 190 -2.82 -9.17 2.82
C ARG A 190 -1.99 -10.36 3.32
N ARG A 191 -0.93 -10.74 2.60
CA ARG A 191 -0.02 -11.84 2.94
C ARG A 191 1.20 -11.37 3.75
N LEU A 192 1.33 -10.07 4.00
CA LEU A 192 2.40 -9.52 4.83
C LEU A 192 1.97 -9.49 6.30
N PRO A 193 2.86 -9.85 7.24
CA PRO A 193 2.65 -9.56 8.65
C PRO A 193 2.45 -8.05 8.85
N ALA A 194 1.45 -7.67 9.66
CA ALA A 194 1.17 -6.27 9.95
C ALA A 194 2.29 -5.67 10.80
N GLU A 195 2.96 -4.65 10.27
CA GLU A 195 3.91 -3.83 11.01
C GLU A 195 3.19 -2.59 11.55
N LEU A 196 2.85 -2.62 12.84
CA LEU A 196 2.09 -1.57 13.48
C LEU A 196 2.99 -0.39 13.87
N GLY A 197 2.71 0.77 13.29
CA GLY A 197 3.28 2.07 13.65
C GLY A 197 2.25 2.98 14.30
N VAL A 198 2.68 4.14 14.78
CA VAL A 198 1.75 5.16 15.31
C VAL A 198 0.83 5.61 14.18
N ALA A 199 -0.48 5.48 14.38
CA ALA A 199 -1.46 5.91 13.39
C ALA A 199 -1.33 7.42 13.17
N GLU A 200 -1.26 7.83 11.90
CA GLU A 200 -1.34 9.24 11.56
C GLU A 200 -2.73 9.78 11.92
N PRO A 201 -2.85 11.02 12.44
CA PRO A 201 -4.15 11.62 12.67
C PRO A 201 -4.91 11.67 11.35
N GLY A 202 -6.01 10.91 11.27
CA GLY A 202 -6.79 10.76 10.04
C GLY A 202 -7.27 12.12 9.51
N GLY A 203 -7.25 12.28 8.18
CA GLY A 203 -7.85 13.43 7.51
C GLY A 203 -9.30 13.62 8.00
N GLY A 204 -9.63 14.87 8.35
CA GLY A 204 -10.81 15.24 9.11
C GLY A 204 -12.11 14.58 8.66
N GLY A 205 -12.52 13.57 9.40
CA GLY A 205 -13.88 13.01 9.39
C GLY A 205 -14.58 13.25 10.74
N PRO A 206 -15.89 13.00 10.84
CA PRO A 206 -16.68 13.23 12.06
C PRO A 206 -16.12 12.51 13.30
N LEU A 207 -15.49 11.34 13.12
CA LEU A 207 -14.79 10.59 14.18
C LEU A 207 -13.42 11.18 14.57
N ALA A 208 -12.72 11.84 13.64
CA ALA A 208 -11.50 12.58 13.96
C ALA A 208 -11.82 13.81 14.83
N ALA A 209 -12.98 14.46 14.57
CA ALA A 209 -13.51 15.51 15.43
C ALA A 209 -13.94 14.96 16.81
N ALA A 210 -14.58 13.78 16.88
CA ALA A 210 -14.92 13.14 18.14
C ALA A 210 -13.68 12.77 18.98
N ASN A 211 -12.63 12.25 18.34
CA ASN A 211 -11.35 12.01 19.01
C ASN A 211 -10.68 13.30 19.48
N ALA A 212 -10.76 14.40 18.71
CA ALA A 212 -10.25 15.70 19.12
C ALA A 212 -11.05 16.31 20.30
N LEU A 213 -12.37 16.08 20.35
CA LEU A 213 -13.25 16.55 21.42
C LEU A 213 -13.04 15.77 22.72
N SER A 214 -12.65 14.49 22.66
CA SER A 214 -12.33 13.69 23.85
C SER A 214 -11.01 14.11 24.53
N VAL A 215 -10.20 14.96 23.89
CA VAL A 215 -8.90 15.48 24.37
C VAL A 215 -9.07 16.85 25.06
N GLY A 216 -10.28 17.41 25.09
CA GLY A 216 -10.57 18.71 25.68
C GLY A 216 -10.90 18.65 27.18
N SER A 217 -9.88 18.71 28.05
CA SER A 217 -9.77 19.59 29.24
C SER A 217 -8.90 18.95 30.34
N GLY A 218 -7.63 19.37 30.40
CA GLY A 218 -6.87 19.33 31.66
C GLY A 218 -6.20 18.00 32.05
N ALA A 219 -5.35 17.41 31.20
CA ALA A 219 -4.27 16.54 31.68
C ALA A 219 -3.16 16.39 30.62
N ARG A 220 -1.93 16.77 30.97
CA ARG A 220 -0.71 16.23 30.33
C ARG A 220 -0.60 14.75 30.71
N GLN A 221 -1.38 13.86 30.08
CA GLN A 221 -1.24 12.40 30.26
C GLN A 221 -1.80 11.65 29.05
N ARG A 222 -0.89 11.07 28.26
CA ARG A 222 -0.98 9.79 27.53
C ARG A 222 -2.41 9.25 27.30
N GLY A 223 -3.11 9.80 26.31
CA GLY A 223 -4.28 9.13 25.73
C GLY A 223 -3.90 7.80 25.08
N PRO A 224 -4.87 6.91 24.82
CA PRO A 224 -4.60 5.61 24.19
C PRO A 224 -3.95 5.82 22.81
N LEU A 225 -2.83 5.15 22.58
CA LEU A 225 -2.10 5.22 21.33
C LEU A 225 -2.79 4.27 20.34
N LEU A 226 -3.26 4.81 19.22
CA LEU A 226 -3.74 3.99 18.11
C LEU A 226 -2.53 3.59 17.26
N LEU A 227 -2.36 2.28 17.07
CA LEU A 227 -1.37 1.72 16.17
C LEU A 227 -2.05 1.13 14.94
N ASP A 228 -1.47 1.33 13.76
CA ASP A 228 -1.94 0.71 12.52
C ASP A 228 -0.79 0.38 11.56
N ASN A 229 -1.07 -0.39 10.51
CA ASN A 229 -0.11 -0.69 9.44
C ASN A 229 -0.34 0.17 8.18
N LEU A 230 -0.96 1.34 8.28
CA LEU A 230 -1.24 2.21 7.12
C LEU A 230 0.05 2.72 6.49
N GLY A 231 1.05 3.08 7.31
CA GLY A 231 2.38 3.45 6.82
C GLY A 231 3.05 2.32 6.04
N GLN A 232 2.89 1.07 6.51
CA GLN A 232 3.39 -0.12 5.81
C GLN A 232 2.68 -0.30 4.45
N PHE A 233 1.34 -0.19 4.42
CA PHE A 233 0.56 -0.27 3.19
C PHE A 233 0.95 0.79 2.16
N ARG A 234 1.08 2.05 2.59
CA ARG A 234 1.44 3.17 1.71
C ARG A 234 2.84 2.99 1.12
N PHE A 235 3.81 2.56 1.94
CA PHE A 235 5.15 2.26 1.46
C PHE A 235 5.15 1.08 0.48
N TYR A 236 4.43 -0.01 0.81
CA TYR A 236 4.22 -1.16 -0.05
C TYR A 236 3.70 -0.76 -1.44
N SER A 237 2.58 -0.04 -1.45
CA SER A 237 1.92 0.40 -2.66
C SER A 237 2.79 1.36 -3.49
N ALA A 238 3.58 2.22 -2.83
CA ALA A 238 4.44 3.18 -3.51
C ALA A 238 5.55 2.49 -4.32
N TRP A 239 6.30 1.56 -3.73
CA TRP A 239 7.33 0.84 -4.47
C TRP A 239 6.73 -0.10 -5.52
N ARG A 240 5.52 -0.63 -5.30
CA ARG A 240 4.81 -1.40 -6.32
C ARG A 240 4.45 -0.59 -7.55
N GLY A 241 3.94 0.63 -7.37
CA GLY A 241 3.71 1.56 -8.48
C GLY A 241 5.01 1.93 -9.22
N ALA A 242 6.12 2.07 -8.50
CA ALA A 242 7.44 2.35 -9.08
C ALA A 242 7.98 1.19 -9.94
N VAL A 243 7.74 -0.06 -9.52
CA VAL A 243 8.05 -1.25 -10.32
C VAL A 243 7.22 -1.29 -11.60
N GLU A 244 5.92 -1.07 -11.49
CA GLU A 244 5.03 -1.21 -12.65
C GLU A 244 5.28 -0.14 -13.72
N ARG A 245 5.63 1.09 -13.29
CA ARG A 245 6.10 2.13 -14.23
C ARG A 245 7.35 1.69 -14.98
N ARG A 246 8.36 1.16 -14.29
CA ARG A 246 9.60 0.67 -14.91
C ARG A 246 9.35 -0.48 -15.88
N ARG A 247 8.46 -1.41 -15.54
CA ARG A 247 8.08 -2.50 -16.45
C ARG A 247 7.47 -1.94 -17.73
N ARG A 248 6.53 -1.01 -17.62
CA ARG A 248 5.92 -0.36 -18.79
C ARG A 248 6.94 0.37 -19.65
N ASP A 249 7.83 1.15 -19.03
CA ASP A 249 8.85 1.92 -19.75
C ASP A 249 9.88 1.00 -20.44
N GLY A 250 10.15 -0.17 -19.87
CA GLY A 250 11.00 -1.20 -20.48
C GLY A 250 10.36 -1.83 -21.73
N HIS A 251 9.06 -2.14 -21.69
CA HIS A 251 8.32 -2.69 -22.84
C HIS A 251 8.09 -1.67 -23.96
N ALA A 252 8.09 -0.38 -23.65
CA ALA A 252 7.96 0.68 -24.67
C ALA A 252 9.26 0.91 -25.47
N ARG A 253 10.39 0.36 -25.03
CA ARG A 253 11.72 0.53 -25.66
C ARG A 253 12.22 -0.71 -26.39
N SER A 254 11.48 -1.82 -26.34
CA SER A 254 11.73 -3.09 -27.04
C SER A 254 10.83 -3.24 -28.24
#